data_AF-A0A658NJB8-F1
#
_entry.id   AF-A0A658NJB8-F1
#
_cell.length_a   1.000
_cell.length_b   1.000
_cell.length_c   1.000
_cell.angle_alpha   90.00
_cell.angle_beta   90.00
_cell.angle_gamma   90.00
#
_symmetry.space_group_name_H-M   'P 1'
#
loop_
_entity.id
_entity.type
_entity.pdbx_description
1 polymer ?
#
loop_
_entity_poly.entity_id
_entity_poly.type
_entity_poly.pdbx_seq_one_letter_code
_entity_poly.pdbx_strand_id
1 'polypeptide(L)' 'NAHVVLEEAPATKPSSSPLRPAQLLLLSARNPKALEQSAERLAQALDGVSPEFLADAAYTTHVGRRRFENRRCVVVRGSQ' A
#
# COMPACT_ATOMS: atom_id res chain seq x y z
N ASN A 1 18.59 -31.80 12.47
CA ASN A 1 17.33 -32.04 11.74
C ASN A 1 16.29 -31.03 12.19
N ALA A 2 15.69 -30.30 11.26
CA ALA A 2 14.53 -29.43 11.51
C ALA A 2 13.53 -29.61 10.37
N HIS A 3 12.25 -29.75 10.70
CA HIS A 3 11.15 -29.82 9.74
C HIS A 3 10.09 -28.78 10.12
N VAL A 4 9.54 -28.10 9.12
CA VAL A 4 8.43 -27.15 9.27
C VAL A 4 7.29 -27.62 8.37
N VAL A 5 6.07 -27.57 8.90
CA VAL A 5 4.82 -27.79 8.16
C VAL A 5 4.08 -26.46 8.18
N LEU A 6 3.66 -25.98 7.00
CA LEU A 6 2.80 -24.81 6.85
C LEU A 6 1.45 -25.25 6.30
N GLU A 7 0.41 -24.56 6.70
CA GLU A 7 -0.94 -24.68 6.16
C GLU A 7 -1.38 -23.34 5.53
N GLU A 8 -2.44 -23.40 4.73
CA GLU A 8 -3.03 -22.21 4.11
C GLU A 8 -3.62 -21.27 5.16
N ALA A 9 -3.53 -19.96 4.93
CA ALA A 9 -4.22 -18.99 5.76
C ALA A 9 -5.74 -19.19 5.66
N PRO A 10 -6.48 -19.11 6.78
CA PRO A 10 -7.94 -19.22 6.74
C PRO A 10 -8.56 -18.09 5.92
N ALA A 11 -9.69 -18.37 5.28
CA ALA A 11 -10.43 -17.37 4.52
C ALA A 11 -10.83 -16.17 5.42
N THR A 12 -10.53 -14.96 4.97
CA THR A 12 -10.89 -13.72 5.66
C THR A 12 -11.98 -12.98 4.91
N LYS A 13 -12.86 -12.29 5.66
CA LYS A 13 -13.89 -11.44 5.07
C LYS A 13 -13.26 -10.09 4.68
N PRO A 14 -13.71 -9.46 3.58
CA PRO A 14 -13.34 -8.08 3.27
C PRO A 14 -13.65 -7.14 4.44
N SER A 15 -12.82 -6.12 4.62
CA SER A 15 -13.05 -5.08 5.62
C SER A 15 -14.41 -4.41 5.38
N SER A 16 -15.22 -4.28 6.43
CA SER A 16 -16.54 -3.64 6.38
C SER A 16 -16.50 -2.13 6.63
N SER A 17 -15.31 -1.54 6.78
CA SER A 17 -15.20 -0.12 7.09
C SER A 17 -15.56 0.74 5.87
N PRO A 18 -16.38 1.79 6.04
CA PRO A 18 -16.74 2.67 4.94
C PRO A 18 -15.48 3.32 4.34
N LEU A 19 -15.31 3.15 3.03
CA LEU A 19 -14.21 3.76 2.30
C LEU A 19 -14.41 5.27 2.26
N ARG A 20 -13.39 6.02 2.65
CA ARG A 20 -13.32 7.46 2.37
C ARG A 20 -13.37 7.67 0.85
N PRO A 21 -13.99 8.78 0.37
CA PRO A 21 -14.11 9.06 -1.07
C PRO A 21 -12.74 9.28 -1.76
N ALA A 22 -11.70 9.55 -0.98
CA ALA A 22 -10.32 9.56 -1.45
C ALA A 22 -9.39 8.98 -0.39
N GLN A 23 -8.29 8.39 -0.85
CA GLN A 23 -7.20 7.85 -0.04
C GLN A 23 -5.91 8.64 -0.31
N LEU A 24 -5.04 8.72 0.69
CA LEU A 24 -3.76 9.40 0.60
C LEU A 24 -2.62 8.38 0.66
N LEU A 25 -1.91 8.20 -0.46
CA LEU A 25 -0.72 7.37 -0.53
C LEU A 25 0.50 8.22 -0.18
N LEU A 26 1.32 7.73 0.75
CA LEU A 26 2.51 8.43 1.23
C LEU A 26 3.78 7.66 0.87
N LEU A 27 4.70 8.34 0.19
CA LEU A 27 6.01 7.79 -0.17
C LEU A 27 7.10 8.65 0.44
N SER A 28 8.17 8.01 0.90
CA SER A 28 9.38 8.72 1.27
C SER A 28 10.63 7.91 1.02
N ALA A 29 11.75 8.58 0.73
CA ALA A 29 13.04 7.94 0.52
C ALA A 29 14.22 8.84 0.94
N ARG A 30 15.41 8.25 1.02
CA ARG A 30 16.66 8.95 1.38
C ARG A 30 17.22 9.83 0.27
N ASN A 31 16.77 9.66 -0.97
CA ASN A 31 17.18 10.51 -2.08
C ASN A 31 16.08 10.53 -3.17
N PRO A 32 16.10 11.51 -4.09
CA PRO A 32 15.08 11.66 -5.13
C PRO A 32 14.95 10.44 -6.06
N LYS A 33 16.06 9.81 -6.46
CA LYS A 33 16.04 8.63 -7.35
C LYS A 33 15.32 7.44 -6.70
N ALA A 34 15.57 7.19 -5.42
CA ALA A 34 14.90 6.13 -4.68
C ALA A 34 13.41 6.44 -4.44
N LEU A 35 13.04 7.72 -4.34
CA LEU A 35 11.63 8.13 -4.27
C LEU A 35 10.90 7.81 -5.58
N GLU A 36 11.52 8.11 -6.73
CA GLU A 36 10.94 7.81 -8.04
C GLU A 36 10.75 6.30 -8.24
N GLN A 37 11.78 5.51 -7.97
CA GLN A 37 11.70 4.04 -8.04
C GLN A 37 10.63 3.46 -7.11
N SER A 38 10.44 4.06 -5.93
CA SER A 38 9.39 3.62 -5.01
C SER A 38 8.00 3.98 -5.52
N ALA A 39 7.86 5.12 -6.20
CA ALA A 39 6.61 5.52 -6.83
C ALA A 39 6.25 4.60 -8.00
N GLU A 40 7.21 4.27 -8.87
CA GLU A 40 7.03 3.34 -9.99
C GLU A 40 6.62 1.94 -9.51
N ARG A 41 7.31 1.41 -8.49
CA ARG A 41 6.95 0.11 -7.90
C ARG A 41 5.58 0.11 -7.25
N LEU A 42 5.20 1.21 -6.58
CA LEU A 42 3.86 1.33 -6.00
C LEU A 42 2.80 1.37 -7.10
N ALA A 43 3.03 2.13 -8.18
CA ALA A 43 2.13 2.19 -9.32
C ALA A 43 1.94 0.80 -9.96
N GLN A 44 3.03 0.07 -10.19
CA GLN A 44 2.99 -1.31 -10.71
C GLN A 44 2.26 -2.27 -9.77
N ALA A 45 2.48 -2.16 -8.46
CA ALA A 45 1.83 -3.02 -7.47
C ALA A 45 0.33 -2.75 -7.32
N LEU A 46 -0.12 -1.55 -7.68
CA LEU A 46 -1.54 -1.17 -7.66
C LEU A 46 -2.22 -1.39 -9.01
N ASP A 47 -1.48 -1.73 -10.06
CA ASP A 47 -2.04 -2.01 -11.37
C ASP A 47 -2.91 -3.28 -11.32
N GLY A 48 -4.16 -3.16 -11.74
CA GLY A 48 -5.16 -4.24 -11.67
C GLY A 48 -5.70 -4.56 -10.27
N VAL A 49 -5.29 -3.84 -9.22
CA VAL A 49 -5.83 -4.02 -7.86
C VAL A 49 -7.21 -3.38 -7.74
N SER A 50 -8.16 -4.07 -7.11
CA SER A 50 -9.50 -3.51 -6.89
C SER A 50 -9.45 -2.24 -6.03
N PRO A 51 -10.22 -1.19 -6.35
CA PRO A 51 -10.27 0.06 -5.59
C PRO A 51 -10.53 -0.10 -4.08
N GLU A 52 -11.19 -1.19 -3.66
CA GLU A 52 -11.43 -1.51 -2.25
C GLU A 52 -10.15 -1.67 -1.42
N PHE A 53 -9.05 -2.11 -2.03
CA PHE A 53 -7.76 -2.30 -1.36
C PHE A 53 -6.92 -1.02 -1.27
N LEU A 54 -7.35 0.09 -1.89
CA LEU A 54 -6.62 1.36 -1.83
C LEU A 54 -6.54 1.91 -0.41
N ALA A 55 -7.54 1.63 0.43
CA ALA A 55 -7.51 2.01 1.84
C ALA A 55 -6.41 1.26 2.61
N ASP A 56 -6.22 -0.03 2.34
CA ASP A 56 -5.18 -0.84 2.99
C ASP A 56 -3.78 -0.46 2.50
N ALA A 57 -3.64 -0.13 1.21
CA ALA A 57 -2.40 0.41 0.66
C ALA A 57 -2.05 1.77 1.29
N ALA A 58 -3.04 2.66 1.45
CA ALA A 58 -2.87 3.94 2.13
C ALA A 58 -2.49 3.75 3.61
N TYR A 59 -3.16 2.83 4.31
CA TYR A 59 -2.83 2.50 5.69
C TYR A 59 -1.39 1.99 5.81
N THR A 60 -1.02 1.01 4.99
CA THR A 60 0.32 0.39 4.99
C THR A 60 1.41 1.41 4.71
N THR A 61 1.20 2.30 3.75
CA THR A 61 2.19 3.35 3.42
C THR A 61 2.29 4.42 4.52
N HIS A 62 1.21 4.65 5.29
CA HIS A 62 1.20 5.61 6.38
C HIS A 62 1.86 5.09 7.66
N VAL A 63 1.53 3.87 8.07
CA VAL A 63 1.92 3.30 9.38
C VAL A 63 3.06 2.28 9.29
N GLY A 64 3.18 1.57 8.15
CA GLY A 64 4.09 0.44 7.98
C GLY A 64 5.42 0.79 7.31
N ARG A 65 5.69 2.07 7.06
CA ARG A 65 6.89 2.55 6.38
C ARG A 65 7.59 3.66 7.16
N ARG A 66 8.92 3.56 7.24
CA ARG A 66 9.75 4.62 7.83
C ARG A 66 9.64 5.89 7.01
N ARG A 67 9.61 7.04 7.70
CA ARG A 67 9.57 8.36 7.09
C ARG A 67 10.99 8.89 6.85
N PHE A 68 11.26 9.32 5.62
CA PHE A 68 12.50 9.98 5.20
C PHE A 68 12.23 11.42 4.76
N GLU A 69 13.28 12.13 4.36
CA GLU A 69 13.23 13.56 4.01
C GLU A 69 12.64 13.85 2.63
N ASN A 70 12.93 13.02 1.62
CA ASN A 70 12.34 13.18 0.29
C ASN A 70 10.96 12.54 0.32
N ARG A 71 9.90 13.33 0.12
CA ARG A 71 8.52 12.89 0.30
C ARG A 71 7.66 13.17 -0.93
N ARG A 72 6.73 12.27 -1.20
CA ARG A 72 5.69 12.43 -2.21
C ARG A 72 4.36 11.97 -1.62
N CYS A 73 3.29 12.69 -1.92
CA CYS A 73 1.94 12.31 -1.56
C CYS A 73 1.05 12.31 -2.80
N VAL A 74 0.17 11.31 -2.89
CA VAL A 74 -0.79 11.18 -3.99
C VAL A 74 -2.17 10.98 -3.41
N VAL A 75 -3.13 11.80 -3.85
CA VAL A 75 -4.55 11.62 -3.52
C VAL A 75 -5.17 10.79 -4.62
N VAL A 76 -5.75 9.65 -4.25
CA VAL A 76 -6.39 8.71 -5.19
C VAL A 76 -7.86 8.58 -4.82
N ARG A 77 -8.73 8.56 -5.83
CA ARG A 77 -10.16 8.26 -5.65
C ARG A 77 -10.40 6.83 -6.13
N GLY A 78 -11.17 6.05 -5.37
CA GLY A 78 -11.74 4.83 -5.93
C GLY A 78 -12.67 5.23 -7.07
N SER A 79 -12.47 4.69 -8.26
CA SER A 79 -13.43 4.87 -9.36
C SER A 79 -14.79 4.35 -8.89
N GLN A 80 -15.82 5.17 -9.07
CA GLN A 80 -17.23 4.78 -8.88
C GLN A 80 -17.62 3.71 -9.89
#